data_AF-A0A1D2RD71-F1
#
_entry.id   AF-A0A1D2RD71-F1
#
_cell.length_a   1.000
_cell.length_b   1.000
_cell.length_c   1.000
_cell.angle_alpha   90.00
_cell.angle_beta   90.00
_cell.angle_gamma   90.00
#
_symmetry.space_group_name_H-M   'P 1'
#
loop_
_entity.id
_entity.type
_entity.pdbx_description
1 polymer ?
#
loop_
_entity_poly.entity_id
_entity_poly.type
_entity_poly.pdbx_seq_one_letter_code
_entity_poly.pdbx_strand_id
1 'polypeptide(L)'
;MKNNSSTNTGCLFTFYTLTPLHAGAGESAGSVDLPIQREKHTEYPVVYSSGIKGGLRYFFKNNLRENNALVELIFGKEGDESGSGKVIFTDAKILLFPVRSSEGVFKWVTCPFIIERIKNDLKFIGVENNINKITISGHDEGISSKSNGKTIVLEDFPLTIKSSPPPDVYNLIKNLTSQHFDEETLNDRLIIVSDDVFKILVTNATQIIARNELDKDKISKNLWYEETVPPDSLFYLITIPVPGNDKPVNENDKPINKFKDNIGNKMLQIGGNETIGYGLVRMSNDLSNNVKEVKND
;
A
#
# COMPACT_ATOMS: atom_id res chain seq x y z
N MET A 1 -23.83 27.44 -16.29
CA MET A 1 -23.04 26.26 -15.90
C MET A 1 -21.78 26.76 -15.22
N LYS A 2 -21.71 26.66 -13.88
CA LYS A 2 -20.51 27.07 -13.14
C LYS A 2 -19.48 25.95 -13.30
N ASN A 3 -18.32 26.29 -13.85
CA ASN A 3 -17.13 25.45 -13.78
C ASN A 3 -16.80 25.26 -12.29
N ASN A 4 -17.15 24.10 -11.75
CA ASN A 4 -16.59 23.65 -10.48
C ASN A 4 -15.11 23.36 -10.74
N SER A 5 -14.25 24.24 -10.28
CA SER A 5 -12.85 23.88 -10.04
C SER A 5 -12.86 22.62 -9.17
N SER A 6 -12.22 21.55 -9.65
CA SER A 6 -12.08 20.30 -8.90
C SER A 6 -11.20 20.56 -7.68
N THR A 7 -11.80 21.05 -6.59
CA THR A 7 -11.17 21.05 -5.28
C THR A 7 -10.91 19.60 -4.94
N ASN A 8 -9.63 19.21 -4.88
CA ASN A 8 -9.21 17.88 -4.48
C ASN A 8 -9.92 17.54 -3.16
N THR A 9 -10.77 16.52 -3.20
CA THR A 9 -11.62 16.18 -2.06
C THR A 9 -10.92 15.21 -1.12
N GLY A 10 -9.83 14.55 -1.53
CA GLY A 10 -9.12 13.59 -0.70
C GLY A 10 -7.60 13.69 -0.80
N CYS A 11 -6.92 12.88 0.01
CA CYS A 11 -5.47 12.74 0.04
C CYS A 11 -5.10 11.29 -0.32
N LEU A 12 -3.95 11.11 -0.98
CA LEU A 12 -3.41 9.79 -1.28
C LEU A 12 -2.10 9.61 -0.53
N PHE A 13 -1.94 8.49 0.15
CA PHE A 13 -0.72 8.13 0.84
C PHE A 13 -0.23 6.76 0.38
N THR A 14 1.09 6.58 0.37
CA THR A 14 1.72 5.27 0.25
C THR A 14 2.36 4.90 1.59
N PHE A 15 2.35 3.62 1.94
CA PHE A 15 3.23 3.12 2.99
C PHE A 15 4.04 1.93 2.54
N TYR A 16 5.30 1.97 2.93
CA TYR A 16 6.34 1.02 2.59
C TYR A 16 6.64 0.13 3.79
N THR A 17 6.60 -1.19 3.61
CA THR A 17 6.91 -2.15 4.68
C THR A 17 8.42 -2.20 4.91
N LEU A 18 8.85 -1.88 6.14
CA LEU A 18 10.26 -1.96 6.55
C LEU A 18 10.61 -3.34 7.13
N THR A 19 9.61 -4.01 7.67
CA THR A 19 9.68 -5.36 8.23
C THR A 19 8.57 -6.22 7.62
N PRO A 20 8.59 -7.55 7.79
CA PRO A 20 7.44 -8.39 7.44
C PRO A 20 6.15 -7.84 8.05
N LEU A 21 5.07 -7.84 7.28
CA LEU A 21 3.78 -7.31 7.69
C LEU A 21 2.75 -8.43 7.78
N HIS A 22 2.23 -8.67 8.99
CA HIS A 22 1.13 -9.58 9.24
C HIS A 22 -0.18 -8.81 9.50
N ALA A 23 -0.90 -8.46 8.43
CA ALA A 23 -2.28 -8.00 8.54
C ALA A 23 -3.21 -9.21 8.56
N GLY A 24 -3.46 -9.80 9.74
CA GLY A 24 -4.14 -11.10 9.85
C GLY A 24 -5.61 -11.09 9.41
N ALA A 25 -6.03 -12.15 8.71
CA ALA A 25 -7.42 -12.37 8.30
C ALA A 25 -8.23 -13.21 9.33
N GLY A 26 -7.64 -13.53 10.48
CA GLY A 26 -8.15 -14.51 11.43
C GLY A 26 -7.58 -15.91 11.15
N GLU A 27 -7.95 -16.87 11.99
CA GLU A 27 -7.56 -18.28 11.80
C GLU A 27 -8.28 -18.89 10.59
N SER A 28 -7.56 -19.77 9.88
CA SER A 28 -8.07 -20.48 8.70
C SER A 28 -7.91 -21.99 8.86
N ALA A 29 -8.85 -22.75 8.29
CA ALA A 29 -8.74 -24.21 8.16
C ALA A 29 -7.88 -24.63 6.94
N GLY A 30 -7.18 -23.69 6.32
CA GLY A 30 -6.30 -23.93 5.17
C GLY A 30 -4.93 -24.50 5.55
N SER A 31 -4.01 -24.54 4.59
CA SER A 31 -2.62 -24.99 4.82
C SER A 31 -1.76 -24.01 5.61
N VAL A 32 -2.29 -22.81 5.87
CA VAL A 32 -1.67 -21.77 6.70
C VAL A 32 -2.67 -21.40 7.79
N ASP A 33 -2.27 -21.54 9.05
CA ASP A 33 -3.14 -21.30 10.21
C ASP A 33 -3.51 -19.81 10.31
N LEU A 34 -2.52 -18.93 10.11
CA LEU A 34 -2.67 -17.47 10.20
C LEU A 34 -2.33 -16.80 8.85
N PRO A 35 -3.28 -16.75 7.89
CA PRO A 35 -3.08 -16.05 6.63
C PRO A 35 -3.17 -14.52 6.79
N ILE A 36 -2.59 -13.81 5.82
CA ILE A 36 -2.79 -12.36 5.69
C ILE A 36 -4.15 -12.04 5.05
N GLN A 37 -4.57 -10.79 5.18
CA GLN A 37 -5.74 -10.23 4.50
C GLN A 37 -5.51 -10.14 2.99
N ARG A 38 -6.51 -10.61 2.23
CA ARG A 38 -6.54 -10.57 0.77
C ARG A 38 -7.89 -10.06 0.27
N GLU A 39 -7.88 -9.32 -0.83
CA GLU A 39 -9.12 -8.97 -1.54
C GLU A 39 -9.75 -10.22 -2.16
N LYS A 40 -11.01 -10.52 -1.83
CA LYS A 40 -11.61 -11.80 -2.22
C LYS A 40 -11.68 -12.07 -3.74
N HIS A 41 -11.78 -11.01 -4.54
CA HIS A 41 -11.98 -11.13 -6.00
C HIS A 41 -10.66 -11.20 -6.78
N THR A 42 -9.55 -10.72 -6.21
CA THR A 42 -8.22 -10.71 -6.85
C THR A 42 -7.21 -11.61 -6.18
N GLU A 43 -7.44 -11.94 -4.90
CA GLU A 43 -6.49 -12.56 -3.97
C GLU A 43 -5.26 -11.68 -3.69
N TYR A 44 -5.31 -10.38 -4.00
CA TYR A 44 -4.18 -9.47 -3.77
C TYR A 44 -4.08 -9.13 -2.27
N PRO A 45 -2.85 -9.05 -1.71
CA PRO A 45 -2.65 -8.56 -0.37
C PRO A 45 -3.30 -7.20 -0.16
N VAL A 46 -4.00 -7.04 0.96
CA VAL A 46 -4.67 -5.81 1.36
C VAL A 46 -4.52 -5.64 2.86
N VAL A 47 -4.50 -4.40 3.34
CA VAL A 47 -4.73 -4.13 4.77
C VAL A 47 -6.05 -3.40 4.89
N TYR A 48 -7.02 -4.03 5.54
CA TYR A 48 -8.34 -3.44 5.67
C TYR A 48 -8.28 -2.13 6.49
N SER A 49 -9.13 -1.20 6.07
CA SER A 49 -9.26 0.16 6.61
C SER A 49 -9.45 0.18 8.13
N SER A 50 -10.10 -0.82 8.72
CA SER A 50 -10.23 -0.95 10.18
C SER A 50 -8.87 -1.12 10.87
N GLY A 51 -8.00 -1.98 10.35
CA GLY A 51 -6.64 -2.19 10.84
C GLY A 51 -5.76 -0.96 10.66
N ILE A 52 -5.83 -0.31 9.48
CA ILE A 52 -5.13 0.95 9.21
C ILE A 52 -5.59 2.05 10.16
N LYS A 53 -6.91 2.26 10.30
CA LYS A 53 -7.49 3.27 11.17
C LYS A 53 -7.12 3.03 12.64
N GLY A 54 -7.11 1.77 13.09
CA GLY A 54 -6.69 1.38 14.43
C GLY A 54 -5.23 1.72 14.71
N GLY A 55 -4.32 1.32 13.82
CA GLY A 55 -2.88 1.61 13.93
C GLY A 55 -2.58 3.12 13.91
N LEU A 56 -3.21 3.86 12.99
CA LEU A 56 -3.09 5.32 12.92
C LEU A 56 -3.62 6.01 14.18
N ARG A 57 -4.79 5.59 14.68
CA ARG A 57 -5.36 6.14 15.92
C ARG A 57 -4.42 5.90 17.10
N TYR A 58 -3.89 4.69 17.23
CA TYR A 58 -2.91 4.35 18.27
C TYR A 58 -1.67 5.23 18.16
N PHE A 59 -1.14 5.42 16.95
CA PHE A 59 0.03 6.26 16.71
C PHE A 59 -0.21 7.73 17.13
N PHE A 60 -1.36 8.31 16.77
CA PHE A 60 -1.71 9.68 17.18
C PHE A 60 -1.81 9.80 18.71
N LYS A 61 -2.47 8.84 19.36
CA LYS A 61 -2.70 8.85 20.81
C LYS A 61 -1.41 8.62 21.62
N ASN A 62 -0.59 7.64 21.22
CA ASN A 62 0.50 7.15 22.06
C ASN A 62 1.88 7.64 21.62
N ASN A 63 2.13 7.72 20.31
CA ASN A 63 3.43 8.12 19.76
C ASN A 63 3.52 9.64 19.61
N LEU A 64 2.51 10.27 19.01
CA LEU A 64 2.46 11.74 18.90
C LEU A 64 1.95 12.42 20.19
N ARG A 65 1.23 11.68 21.03
CA ARG A 65 0.59 12.20 22.26
C ARG A 65 -0.34 13.38 21.98
N GLU A 66 -1.06 13.30 20.86
CA GLU A 66 -2.07 14.29 20.49
C GLU A 66 -3.23 14.30 21.49
N ASN A 67 -3.90 15.45 21.60
CA ASN A 67 -5.02 15.58 22.52
C ASN A 67 -6.22 14.71 22.07
N ASN A 68 -7.00 14.22 23.05
CA ASN A 68 -8.14 13.35 22.77
C ASN A 68 -9.17 14.00 21.83
N ALA A 69 -9.38 15.31 21.92
CA ALA A 69 -10.35 16.01 21.06
C ALA A 69 -9.96 15.90 19.57
N LEU A 70 -8.68 16.03 19.24
CA LEU A 70 -8.18 15.85 17.87
C LEU A 70 -8.29 14.39 17.42
N VAL A 71 -7.90 13.45 18.28
CA VAL A 71 -7.98 12.01 17.99
C VAL A 71 -9.43 11.61 17.72
N GLU A 72 -10.38 12.03 18.55
CA GLU A 72 -11.80 11.77 18.35
C GLU A 72 -12.37 12.46 17.12
N LEU A 73 -11.92 13.69 16.83
CA LEU A 73 -12.34 14.42 15.64
C LEU A 73 -11.94 13.68 14.36
N ILE A 74 -10.72 13.16 14.28
CA ILE A 74 -10.23 12.44 13.09
C ILE A 74 -10.83 11.03 13.02
N PHE A 75 -10.72 10.26 14.11
CA PHE A 75 -10.94 8.81 14.10
C PHE A 75 -12.30 8.40 14.70
N GLY A 76 -12.98 9.26 15.43
CA GLY A 76 -14.25 8.98 16.12
C GLY A 76 -14.09 8.68 17.61
N LYS A 77 -15.19 8.52 18.33
CA LYS A 77 -15.18 8.18 19.75
C LYS A 77 -14.96 6.67 19.99
N GLU A 78 -14.45 6.34 21.17
CA GLU A 78 -14.30 4.95 21.65
C GLU A 78 -15.56 4.52 22.44
N GLY A 79 -15.87 3.22 22.43
CA GLY A 79 -16.97 2.63 23.21
C GLY A 79 -18.37 2.88 22.63
N ASP A 80 -19.38 2.82 23.49
CA ASP A 80 -20.80 3.01 23.12
C ASP A 80 -21.17 4.49 22.91
N GLU A 81 -20.20 5.40 23.00
CA GLU A 81 -20.44 6.82 22.74
C GLU A 81 -20.60 7.11 21.25
N SER A 82 -21.74 7.71 20.90
CA SER A 82 -22.01 8.19 19.55
C SER A 82 -21.02 9.28 19.14
N GLY A 83 -20.19 9.00 18.12
CA GLY A 83 -19.31 10.00 17.51
C GLY A 83 -18.49 9.44 16.34
N SER A 84 -18.96 9.65 15.12
CA SER A 84 -18.22 9.27 13.91
C SER A 84 -17.03 10.19 13.68
N GLY A 85 -15.86 9.62 13.41
CA GLY A 85 -14.69 10.39 12.95
C GLY A 85 -15.00 11.14 11.65
N LYS A 86 -14.30 12.26 11.43
CA LYS A 86 -14.51 13.15 10.28
C LYS A 86 -13.58 12.84 9.10
N VAL A 87 -12.76 11.80 9.20
CA VAL A 87 -11.91 11.28 8.12
C VAL A 87 -12.26 9.83 7.81
N ILE A 88 -12.54 9.55 6.55
CA ILE A 88 -12.76 8.22 5.98
C ILE A 88 -11.41 7.69 5.54
N PHE A 89 -11.09 6.46 5.94
CA PHE A 89 -9.89 5.73 5.52
C PHE A 89 -10.33 4.58 4.62
N THR A 90 -9.74 4.48 3.44
CA THR A 90 -9.94 3.33 2.55
C THR A 90 -8.98 2.19 2.91
N ASP A 91 -9.25 0.99 2.39
CA ASP A 91 -8.33 -0.13 2.51
C ASP A 91 -6.99 0.21 1.83
N ALA A 92 -5.90 -0.28 2.40
CA ALA A 92 -4.60 -0.15 1.80
C ALA A 92 -4.37 -1.26 0.76
N LYS A 93 -4.29 -0.86 -0.50
CA LYS A 93 -4.18 -1.74 -1.65
C LYS A 93 -2.71 -1.86 -2.06
N ILE A 94 -2.26 -3.06 -2.40
CA ILE A 94 -0.89 -3.27 -2.89
C ILE A 94 -0.64 -2.45 -4.18
N LEU A 95 0.53 -1.81 -4.26
CA LEU A 95 1.00 -1.05 -5.43
C LEU A 95 2.21 -1.74 -6.07
N LEU A 96 3.23 -2.05 -5.26
CA LEU A 96 4.45 -2.74 -5.66
C LEU A 96 4.71 -3.90 -4.71
N PHE A 97 4.93 -5.08 -5.28
CA PHE A 97 5.24 -6.30 -4.52
C PHE A 97 6.68 -6.76 -4.85
N PRO A 98 7.54 -6.98 -3.84
CA PRO A 98 8.92 -7.38 -4.07
C PRO A 98 9.00 -8.88 -4.33
N VAL A 99 9.71 -9.26 -5.40
CA VAL A 99 9.86 -10.66 -5.84
C VAL A 99 11.32 -10.95 -6.13
N ARG A 100 11.83 -12.07 -5.62
CA ARG A 100 13.21 -12.51 -5.88
C ARG A 100 13.45 -12.59 -7.38
N SER A 101 14.60 -12.09 -7.82
CA SER A 101 14.94 -11.99 -9.23
C SER A 101 16.32 -12.57 -9.52
N SER A 102 16.50 -13.14 -10.71
CA SER A 102 17.81 -13.62 -11.20
C SER A 102 18.85 -12.50 -11.33
N GLU A 103 18.41 -11.23 -11.43
CA GLU A 103 19.27 -10.05 -11.42
C GLU A 103 18.77 -8.99 -10.44
N GLY A 104 19.69 -8.23 -9.82
CA GLY A 104 19.34 -7.11 -8.95
C GLY A 104 18.74 -7.47 -7.59
N VAL A 105 18.94 -8.71 -7.12
CA VAL A 105 18.42 -9.30 -5.86
C VAL A 105 16.90 -9.52 -5.90
N PHE A 106 16.12 -8.47 -6.14
CA PHE A 106 14.67 -8.54 -6.30
C PHE A 106 14.18 -7.45 -7.26
N LYS A 107 12.95 -7.62 -7.78
CA LYS A 107 12.25 -6.59 -8.55
C LYS A 107 10.96 -6.19 -7.84
N TRP A 108 10.59 -4.91 -7.95
CA TRP A 108 9.25 -4.45 -7.59
C TRP A 108 8.32 -4.71 -8.75
N VAL A 109 7.39 -5.63 -8.51
CA VAL A 109 6.42 -6.09 -9.50
C VAL A 109 5.12 -5.33 -9.34
N THR A 110 4.50 -4.97 -10.46
CA THR A 110 3.12 -4.46 -10.54
C THR A 110 2.45 -4.96 -11.82
N CYS A 111 1.19 -4.61 -12.06
CA CYS A 111 0.43 -5.06 -13.22
C CYS A 111 -0.54 -3.98 -13.77
N PRO A 112 -0.99 -4.12 -15.04
CA PRO A 112 -1.97 -3.22 -15.64
C PRO A 112 -3.20 -2.93 -14.77
N PHE A 113 -3.75 -3.95 -14.10
CA PHE A 113 -4.93 -3.80 -13.24
C PHE A 113 -4.68 -2.86 -12.05
N ILE A 114 -3.52 -2.94 -11.40
CA ILE A 114 -3.16 -2.03 -10.30
C ILE A 114 -3.03 -0.60 -10.81
N ILE A 115 -2.42 -0.41 -11.98
CA ILE A 115 -2.21 0.89 -12.62
C ILE A 115 -3.57 1.52 -12.98
N GLU A 116 -4.50 0.75 -13.55
CA GLU A 116 -5.86 1.20 -13.83
C GLU A 116 -6.63 1.54 -12.56
N ARG A 117 -6.45 0.74 -11.50
CA ARG A 117 -7.08 0.97 -10.21
C ARG A 117 -6.64 2.28 -9.57
N ILE A 118 -5.33 2.55 -9.48
CA ILE A 118 -4.84 3.80 -8.90
C ILE A 118 -5.21 5.02 -9.75
N LYS A 119 -5.25 4.87 -11.08
CA LYS A 119 -5.77 5.91 -11.99
C LYS A 119 -7.21 6.29 -11.65
N ASN A 120 -8.08 5.31 -11.41
CA ASN A 120 -9.48 5.53 -11.06
C ASN A 120 -9.62 6.13 -9.65
N ASP A 121 -8.83 5.65 -8.71
CA ASP A 121 -8.79 6.13 -7.33
C ASP A 121 -8.32 7.60 -7.24
N LEU A 122 -7.33 8.01 -8.04
CA LEU A 122 -6.93 9.40 -8.20
C LEU A 122 -8.06 10.27 -8.75
N LYS A 123 -8.76 9.80 -9.80
CA LYS A 123 -9.91 10.50 -10.36
C LYS A 123 -11.03 10.65 -9.32
N PHE A 124 -11.25 9.63 -8.50
CA PHE A 124 -12.27 9.63 -7.44
C PHE A 124 -12.03 10.76 -6.42
N ILE A 125 -10.78 11.07 -6.07
CA ILE A 125 -10.46 12.19 -5.18
C ILE A 125 -10.39 13.54 -5.90
N GLY A 126 -10.53 13.59 -7.22
CA GLY A 126 -10.49 14.82 -8.02
C GLY A 126 -9.10 15.16 -8.56
N VAL A 127 -8.21 14.18 -8.65
CA VAL A 127 -6.91 14.28 -9.31
C VAL A 127 -7.04 13.75 -10.74
N GLU A 128 -7.19 14.67 -11.68
CA GLU A 128 -7.16 14.36 -13.12
C GLU A 128 -5.78 13.82 -13.51
N ASN A 129 -5.77 12.79 -14.35
CA ASN A 129 -4.56 12.16 -14.85
C ASN A 129 -4.80 11.60 -16.26
N ASN A 130 -3.76 11.64 -17.11
CA ASN A 130 -3.82 11.19 -18.50
C ASN A 130 -3.01 9.90 -18.71
N ILE A 131 -3.12 8.96 -17.77
CA ILE A 131 -2.37 7.70 -17.82
C ILE A 131 -2.99 6.79 -18.87
N ASN A 132 -2.21 6.40 -19.86
CA ASN A 132 -2.61 5.49 -20.92
C ASN A 132 -2.78 4.07 -20.39
N LYS A 133 -3.67 3.32 -21.04
CA LYS A 133 -3.85 1.91 -20.73
C LYS A 133 -2.59 1.13 -21.15
N ILE A 134 -2.08 0.30 -20.25
CA ILE A 134 -1.05 -0.68 -20.55
C ILE A 134 -1.71 -2.02 -20.81
N THR A 135 -1.15 -2.77 -21.75
CA THR A 135 -1.52 -4.16 -22.01
C THR A 135 -0.25 -4.99 -22.11
N ILE A 136 -0.24 -6.13 -21.45
CA ILE A 136 0.82 -7.15 -21.57
C ILE A 136 0.14 -8.40 -22.12
N SER A 137 0.62 -8.90 -23.25
CA SER A 137 -0.11 -9.88 -24.06
C SER A 137 0.25 -11.32 -23.67
N GLY A 138 1.52 -11.57 -23.31
CA GLY A 138 1.99 -12.88 -22.87
C GLY A 138 2.20 -12.99 -21.36
N HIS A 139 1.99 -14.18 -20.81
CA HIS A 139 2.36 -14.51 -19.43
C HIS A 139 3.88 -14.58 -19.21
N ASP A 140 4.65 -14.72 -20.29
CA ASP A 140 6.10 -14.75 -20.32
C ASP A 140 6.70 -13.39 -20.71
N GLU A 141 5.91 -12.32 -20.67
CA GLU A 141 6.34 -10.97 -21.05
C GLU A 141 6.41 -10.05 -19.83
N GLY A 142 7.41 -9.17 -19.84
CA GLY A 142 7.57 -8.11 -18.85
C GLY A 142 7.93 -6.78 -19.50
N ILE A 143 7.68 -5.70 -18.77
CA ILE A 143 8.07 -4.34 -19.12
C ILE A 143 8.99 -3.82 -18.02
N SER A 144 10.20 -3.39 -18.38
CA SER A 144 11.18 -2.83 -17.45
C SER A 144 12.12 -1.88 -18.17
N SER A 145 12.57 -0.83 -17.48
CA SER A 145 13.43 0.20 -18.09
C SER A 145 14.79 -0.32 -18.50
N LYS A 146 15.28 -1.37 -17.82
CA LYS A 146 16.51 -2.08 -18.17
C LYS A 146 16.16 -3.42 -18.80
N SER A 147 17.11 -3.99 -19.53
CA SER A 147 17.05 -5.39 -19.98
C SER A 147 16.13 -5.68 -21.18
N ASN A 148 15.85 -4.71 -22.06
CA ASN A 148 15.10 -4.96 -23.30
C ASN A 148 15.69 -6.12 -24.11
N GLY A 149 14.85 -7.11 -24.46
CA GLY A 149 15.23 -8.34 -25.15
C GLY A 149 15.92 -9.40 -24.28
N LYS A 150 16.16 -9.14 -22.98
CA LYS A 150 16.70 -10.13 -22.04
C LYS A 150 15.57 -10.87 -21.32
N THR A 151 15.89 -12.06 -20.83
CA THR A 151 15.05 -12.82 -19.91
C THR A 151 15.44 -12.52 -18.47
N ILE A 152 14.48 -12.10 -17.66
CA ILE A 152 14.58 -11.98 -16.20
C ILE A 152 13.73 -13.10 -15.59
N VAL A 153 14.26 -13.83 -14.61
CA VAL A 153 13.49 -14.85 -13.90
C VAL A 153 13.03 -14.27 -12.57
N LEU A 154 11.71 -14.18 -12.37
CA LEU A 154 11.09 -13.80 -11.10
C LEU A 154 10.60 -15.06 -10.39
N GLU A 155 11.15 -15.36 -9.21
CA GLU A 155 11.05 -16.70 -8.60
C GLU A 155 11.45 -17.81 -9.58
N ASP A 156 10.48 -18.51 -10.15
CA ASP A 156 10.57 -19.58 -11.15
C ASP A 156 9.89 -19.20 -12.49
N PHE A 157 9.43 -17.95 -12.64
CA PHE A 157 8.78 -17.42 -13.84
C PHE A 157 9.78 -16.70 -14.75
N PRO A 158 10.16 -17.28 -15.91
CA PRO A 158 10.97 -16.58 -16.90
C PRO A 158 10.13 -15.55 -17.65
N LEU A 159 10.59 -14.30 -17.67
CA LEU A 159 9.95 -13.18 -18.36
C LEU A 159 10.90 -12.57 -19.38
N THR A 160 10.47 -12.48 -20.63
CA THR A 160 11.15 -11.75 -21.68
C THR A 160 10.75 -10.28 -21.63
N ILE A 161 11.70 -9.38 -21.42
CA ILE A 161 11.42 -7.94 -21.38
C ILE A 161 11.24 -7.41 -22.80
N LYS A 162 10.05 -6.88 -23.09
CA LYS A 162 9.65 -6.44 -24.45
C LYS A 162 9.84 -4.94 -24.69
N SER A 163 9.77 -4.15 -23.63
CA SER A 163 9.82 -2.69 -23.72
C SER A 163 10.11 -2.05 -22.36
N SER A 164 10.40 -0.75 -22.40
CA SER A 164 10.40 0.12 -21.21
C SER A 164 8.97 0.54 -20.84
N PRO A 165 8.71 0.86 -19.55
CA PRO A 165 7.42 1.42 -19.13
C PRO A 165 7.06 2.69 -19.92
N PRO A 166 5.79 2.87 -20.32
CA PRO A 166 5.33 4.14 -20.85
C PRO A 166 5.67 5.32 -19.91
N PRO A 167 6.10 6.48 -20.43
CA PRO A 167 6.58 7.59 -19.59
C PRO A 167 5.57 8.07 -18.54
N ASP A 168 4.29 8.14 -18.89
CA ASP A 168 3.20 8.52 -17.99
C ASP A 168 3.01 7.55 -16.83
N VAL A 169 3.12 6.25 -17.10
CA VAL A 169 3.04 5.19 -16.09
C VAL A 169 4.28 5.20 -15.20
N TYR A 170 5.46 5.32 -15.80
CA TYR A 170 6.70 5.42 -15.05
C TYR A 170 6.68 6.63 -14.11
N ASN A 171 6.25 7.79 -14.62
CA ASN A 171 6.13 9.02 -13.84
C ASN A 171 5.08 8.90 -12.72
N LEU A 172 3.95 8.24 -12.97
CA LEU A 172 2.99 7.93 -11.91
C LEU A 172 3.66 7.14 -10.78
N ILE A 173 4.31 6.02 -11.09
CA ILE A 173 4.93 5.16 -10.09
C ILE A 173 6.05 5.92 -9.38
N LYS A 174 6.92 6.60 -10.12
CA LYS A 174 7.97 7.47 -9.58
C LYS A 174 7.43 8.47 -8.57
N ASN A 175 6.35 9.18 -8.88
CA ASN A 175 5.76 10.15 -7.97
C ASN A 175 5.24 9.49 -6.70
N LEU A 176 4.62 8.31 -6.82
CA LEU A 176 4.09 7.52 -5.70
C LEU A 176 5.18 6.90 -4.80
N THR A 177 6.38 6.67 -5.35
CA THR A 177 7.51 6.06 -4.65
C THR A 177 8.60 7.03 -4.23
N SER A 178 8.54 8.28 -4.68
CA SER A 178 9.61 9.30 -4.55
C SER A 178 10.11 9.53 -3.12
N GLN A 179 9.27 9.31 -2.13
CA GLN A 179 9.64 9.45 -0.72
C GLN A 179 10.21 8.17 -0.14
N HIS A 180 10.09 7.03 -0.82
CA HIS A 180 10.50 5.73 -0.33
C HIS A 180 11.88 5.29 -0.77
N PHE A 181 12.21 5.51 -2.04
CA PHE A 181 13.50 5.18 -2.64
C PHE A 181 13.75 6.08 -3.85
N ASP A 182 15.02 6.21 -4.24
CA ASP A 182 15.43 7.09 -5.32
C ASP A 182 15.02 6.55 -6.71
N GLU A 183 15.07 7.44 -7.70
CA GLU A 183 14.67 7.14 -9.07
C GLU A 183 15.58 6.12 -9.76
N GLU A 184 16.88 6.08 -9.44
CA GLU A 184 17.81 5.11 -10.02
C GLU A 184 17.46 3.69 -9.56
N THR A 185 17.18 3.54 -8.26
CA THR A 185 16.72 2.29 -7.64
C THR A 185 15.37 1.84 -8.21
N LEU A 186 14.40 2.75 -8.39
CA LEU A 186 13.14 2.43 -9.07
C LEU A 186 13.37 1.98 -10.51
N ASN A 187 14.17 2.72 -11.27
CA ASN A 187 14.47 2.44 -12.67
C ASN A 187 15.12 1.07 -12.87
N ASP A 188 15.95 0.65 -11.90
CA ASP A 188 16.61 -0.65 -11.91
C ASP A 188 15.66 -1.81 -11.56
N ARG A 189 14.69 -1.57 -10.67
CA ARG A 189 13.92 -2.65 -10.03
C ARG A 189 12.47 -2.77 -10.46
N LEU A 190 11.89 -1.76 -11.10
CA LEU A 190 10.50 -1.82 -11.55
C LEU A 190 10.34 -2.84 -12.69
N ILE A 191 9.38 -3.75 -12.54
CA ILE A 191 8.91 -4.63 -13.60
C ILE A 191 7.38 -4.66 -13.60
N ILE A 192 6.78 -4.48 -14.76
CA ILE A 192 5.33 -4.62 -14.96
C ILE A 192 5.11 -5.94 -15.68
N VAL A 193 4.23 -6.77 -15.12
CA VAL A 193 3.89 -8.11 -15.62
C VAL A 193 2.38 -8.20 -15.89
N SER A 194 1.93 -9.26 -16.55
CA SER A 194 0.49 -9.49 -16.73
C SER A 194 -0.24 -9.65 -15.39
N ASP A 195 -1.54 -9.34 -15.36
CA ASP A 195 -2.36 -9.42 -14.14
C ASP A 195 -2.34 -10.84 -13.54
N ASP A 196 -2.38 -11.87 -14.38
CA ASP A 196 -2.34 -13.27 -13.94
C ASP A 196 -1.00 -13.66 -13.34
N VAL A 197 0.12 -13.21 -13.93
CA VAL A 197 1.46 -13.43 -13.35
C VAL A 197 1.58 -12.70 -12.02
N PHE A 198 1.11 -11.45 -11.94
CA PHE A 198 1.13 -10.71 -10.69
C PHE A 198 0.32 -11.43 -9.61
N LYS A 199 -0.88 -11.93 -9.93
CA LYS A 199 -1.70 -12.74 -9.01
C LYS A 199 -0.94 -13.96 -8.49
N ILE A 200 -0.28 -14.70 -9.38
CA ILE A 200 0.51 -15.88 -8.99
C ILE A 200 1.65 -15.48 -8.05
N LEU A 201 2.39 -14.41 -8.38
CA LEU A 201 3.50 -13.94 -7.56
C LEU A 201 3.03 -13.51 -6.16
N VAL A 202 1.99 -12.68 -6.04
CA VAL A 202 1.53 -12.21 -4.73
C VAL A 202 0.85 -13.28 -3.88
N THR A 203 0.48 -14.42 -4.46
CA THR A 203 -0.11 -15.55 -3.73
C THR A 203 0.94 -16.59 -3.31
N ASN A 204 2.08 -16.67 -4.01
CA ASN A 204 3.09 -17.70 -3.76
C ASN A 204 4.42 -17.16 -3.22
N ALA A 205 4.70 -15.87 -3.37
CA ALA A 205 5.95 -15.24 -2.91
C ALA A 205 5.79 -14.43 -1.61
N THR A 206 4.70 -14.65 -0.85
CA THR A 206 4.62 -14.24 0.56
C THR A 206 5.49 -15.14 1.43
N GLN A 207 5.85 -14.66 2.62
CA GLN A 207 6.68 -15.45 3.55
C GLN A 207 5.76 -16.33 4.41
N ILE A 208 5.94 -17.64 4.33
CA ILE A 208 5.30 -18.60 5.23
C ILE A 208 6.32 -19.05 6.28
N ILE A 209 6.03 -18.75 7.54
CA ILE A 209 6.96 -18.96 8.66
C ILE A 209 6.33 -19.95 9.63
N ALA A 210 7.02 -21.07 9.86
CA ALA A 210 6.67 -22.02 10.89
C ALA A 210 7.12 -21.50 12.26
N ARG A 211 6.20 -21.52 13.23
CA ARG A 211 6.44 -21.08 14.61
C ARG A 211 6.02 -22.16 15.57
N ASN A 212 6.74 -22.28 16.68
CA ASN A 212 6.43 -23.24 17.72
C ASN A 212 6.39 -22.60 19.11
N GLU A 213 5.59 -23.20 19.97
CA GLU A 213 5.62 -22.96 21.40
C GLU A 213 6.45 -24.06 22.04
N LEU A 214 7.53 -23.68 22.71
CA LEU A 214 8.40 -24.61 23.44
C LEU A 214 8.01 -24.66 24.91
N ASP A 215 8.09 -25.85 25.50
CA ASP A 215 8.02 -26.00 26.95
C ASP A 215 9.36 -25.67 27.64
N LYS A 216 9.39 -25.84 28.96
CA LYS A 216 10.58 -25.60 29.79
C LYS A 216 11.78 -26.48 29.42
N ASP A 217 11.53 -27.62 28.80
CA ASP A 217 12.52 -28.62 28.40
C ASP A 217 12.89 -28.47 26.90
N LYS A 218 12.43 -27.39 26.25
CA LYS A 218 12.60 -27.05 24.83
C LYS A 218 11.93 -28.04 23.87
N ILE A 219 10.88 -28.71 24.31
CA ILE A 219 10.05 -29.59 23.48
C ILE A 219 8.87 -28.79 22.92
N SER A 220 8.59 -28.93 21.62
CA SER A 220 7.48 -28.24 20.97
C SER A 220 6.13 -28.78 21.46
N LYS A 221 5.29 -27.90 22.00
CA LYS A 221 3.90 -28.16 22.40
C LYS A 221 2.89 -27.88 21.30
N ASN A 222 3.21 -26.90 20.47
CA ASN A 222 2.39 -26.48 19.34
C ASN A 222 3.29 -26.03 18.19
N LEU A 223 2.78 -26.15 16.97
CA LEU A 223 3.39 -25.72 15.73
C LEU A 223 2.28 -25.10 14.87
N TRP A 224 2.52 -23.89 14.36
CA TRP A 224 1.60 -23.22 13.43
C TRP A 224 2.38 -22.50 12.33
N TYR A 225 1.70 -22.21 11.24
CA TYR A 225 2.22 -21.47 10.10
C TYR A 225 1.57 -20.10 10.00
N GLU A 226 2.40 -19.08 9.88
CA GLU A 226 1.98 -17.69 9.71
C GLU A 226 2.44 -17.18 8.36
N GLU A 227 1.53 -16.55 7.61
CA GLU A 227 1.85 -15.82 6.39
C GLU A 227 2.16 -14.36 6.70
N THR A 228 3.14 -13.79 6.02
CA THR A 228 3.42 -12.35 6.07
C THR A 228 3.68 -11.77 4.68
N VAL A 229 3.28 -10.51 4.50
CA VAL A 229 3.73 -9.72 3.35
C VAL A 229 5.21 -9.40 3.55
N PRO A 230 6.07 -9.62 2.53
CA PRO A 230 7.49 -9.33 2.65
C PRO A 230 7.77 -7.85 2.99
N PRO A 231 8.91 -7.56 3.65
CA PRO A 231 9.45 -6.20 3.65
C PRO A 231 9.68 -5.73 2.21
N ASP A 232 9.80 -4.42 2.02
CA ASP A 232 9.93 -3.77 0.71
C ASP A 232 8.66 -3.78 -0.16
N SER A 233 7.51 -4.12 0.43
CA SER A 233 6.20 -4.00 -0.21
C SER A 233 5.66 -2.58 -0.06
N LEU A 234 5.01 -2.08 -1.11
CA LEU A 234 4.41 -0.76 -1.11
C LEU A 234 2.90 -0.87 -1.30
N PHE A 235 2.16 -0.29 -0.37
CA PHE A 235 0.71 -0.14 -0.44
C PHE A 235 0.35 1.33 -0.63
N TYR A 236 -0.87 1.59 -1.11
CA TYR A 236 -1.47 2.92 -1.09
C TYR A 236 -2.86 2.90 -0.46
N LEU A 237 -3.23 4.02 0.15
CA LEU A 237 -4.58 4.27 0.62
C LEU A 237 -4.99 5.71 0.33
N ILE A 238 -6.30 5.92 0.28
CA ILE A 238 -6.92 7.23 0.17
C ILE A 238 -7.63 7.58 1.48
N THR A 239 -7.56 8.86 1.85
CA THR A 239 -8.38 9.45 2.90
C THR A 239 -9.28 10.54 2.35
N ILE A 240 -10.53 10.61 2.82
CA ILE A 240 -11.55 11.55 2.35
C ILE A 240 -12.25 12.17 3.56
N PRO A 241 -12.55 13.49 3.56
CA PRO A 241 -13.35 14.09 4.61
C PRO A 241 -14.78 13.56 4.56
N VAL A 242 -15.36 13.31 5.73
CA VAL A 242 -16.80 13.02 5.83
C VAL A 242 -17.57 14.28 5.41
N PRO A 243 -18.53 14.18 4.47
CA PRO A 243 -19.39 15.31 4.13
C PRO A 243 -20.16 15.80 5.36
N GLY A 244 -20.10 17.10 5.66
CA GLY A 244 -20.78 17.66 6.82
C GLY A 244 -20.96 19.17 6.74
N ASN A 245 -21.95 19.68 7.49
CA ASN A 245 -22.28 21.11 7.58
C ASN A 245 -21.36 21.91 8.50
N ASP A 246 -20.45 21.25 9.22
CA ASP A 246 -19.43 21.92 10.03
C ASP A 246 -18.46 22.60 9.07
N LYS A 247 -18.67 23.90 8.83
CA LYS A 247 -17.71 24.74 8.12
C LYS A 247 -16.59 25.07 9.12
N PRO A 248 -15.41 24.42 9.05
CA PRO A 248 -14.29 24.90 9.82
C PRO A 248 -14.02 26.36 9.43
N VAL A 249 -13.71 27.19 10.43
CA VAL A 249 -13.49 28.64 10.24
C VAL A 249 -12.36 28.88 9.23
N ASN A 250 -11.36 27.98 9.20
CA ASN A 250 -10.25 27.98 8.25
C ASN A 250 -10.02 26.60 7.61
N GLU A 251 -9.39 26.59 6.43
CA GLU A 251 -9.03 25.36 5.73
C GLU A 251 -8.04 24.48 6.52
N ASN A 252 -7.07 25.06 7.22
CA ASN A 252 -6.09 24.32 8.03
C ASN A 252 -6.70 23.63 9.26
N ASP A 253 -7.94 23.97 9.63
CA ASP A 253 -8.65 23.36 10.74
C ASP A 253 -9.50 22.17 10.30
N LYS A 254 -9.51 21.84 9.00
CA LYS A 254 -10.13 20.62 8.50
C LYS A 254 -9.43 19.39 9.10
N PRO A 255 -10.16 18.39 9.62
CA PRO A 255 -9.59 17.18 10.21
C PRO A 255 -8.61 16.43 9.30
N ILE A 256 -8.89 16.38 7.99
CA ILE A 256 -7.99 15.76 7.01
C ILE A 256 -6.64 16.49 6.87
N ASN A 257 -6.62 17.82 7.04
CA ASN A 257 -5.38 18.59 7.04
C ASN A 257 -4.60 18.38 8.35
N LYS A 258 -5.27 18.32 9.50
CA LYS A 258 -4.59 17.93 10.75
C LYS A 258 -4.02 16.51 10.68
N PHE A 259 -4.73 15.59 10.02
CA PHE A 259 -4.23 14.24 9.79
C PHE A 259 -2.97 14.24 8.91
N LYS A 260 -3.02 14.86 7.72
CA LYS A 260 -1.88 14.85 6.77
C LYS A 260 -0.63 15.49 7.36
N ASP A 261 -0.78 16.58 8.12
CA ASP A 261 0.33 17.33 8.70
C ASP A 261 1.07 16.52 9.80
N ASN A 262 0.38 15.55 10.42
CA ASN A 262 0.92 14.74 11.50
C ASN A 262 1.52 13.39 11.04
N ILE A 263 1.13 12.88 9.87
CA ILE A 263 1.50 11.52 9.44
C ILE A 263 2.66 11.46 8.44
N GLY A 264 2.98 12.58 7.80
CA GLY A 264 4.01 12.65 6.76
C GLY A 264 5.39 12.14 7.20
N ASN A 265 5.97 11.21 6.42
CA ASN A 265 7.29 10.60 6.65
C ASN A 265 7.45 9.89 8.00
N LYS A 266 6.34 9.53 8.67
CA LYS A 266 6.41 8.83 9.96
C LYS A 266 6.55 7.32 9.76
N MET A 267 7.25 6.71 10.71
CA MET A 267 7.23 5.25 10.89
C MET A 267 6.11 4.89 11.85
N LEU A 268 5.37 3.85 11.53
CA LEU A 268 4.24 3.39 12.34
C LEU A 268 4.08 1.88 12.29
N GLN A 269 3.34 1.37 13.27
CA GLN A 269 3.08 -0.04 13.47
C GLN A 269 1.70 -0.41 12.88
N ILE A 270 1.66 -1.38 11.97
CA ILE A 270 0.44 -1.91 11.34
C ILE A 270 0.44 -3.43 11.43
N GLY A 271 -0.74 -4.01 11.69
CA GLY A 271 -0.88 -5.46 11.80
C GLY A 271 -0.47 -6.02 13.16
N GLY A 272 -0.40 -7.35 13.25
CA GLY A 272 -0.02 -8.07 14.46
C GLY A 272 1.49 -8.21 14.63
N ASN A 273 1.89 -8.94 15.68
CA ASN A 273 3.28 -9.36 15.89
C ASN A 273 4.30 -8.22 16.06
N GLU A 274 3.87 -7.12 16.68
CA GLU A 274 4.71 -5.96 17.01
C GLU A 274 5.92 -6.33 17.87
N THR A 275 5.73 -7.14 18.92
CA THR A 275 6.78 -7.45 19.92
C THR A 275 7.94 -8.28 19.37
N ILE A 276 7.78 -8.84 18.17
CA ILE A 276 8.79 -9.61 17.46
C ILE A 276 9.27 -8.90 16.19
N GLY A 277 8.94 -7.61 16.05
CA GLY A 277 9.45 -6.75 15.00
C GLY A 277 8.73 -6.85 13.66
N TYR A 278 7.47 -7.29 13.62
CA TYR A 278 6.65 -7.20 12.40
C TYR A 278 5.94 -5.86 12.33
N GLY A 279 5.43 -5.50 11.15
CA GLY A 279 4.47 -4.42 10.98
C GLY A 279 5.02 -2.99 11.00
N LEU A 280 6.34 -2.79 11.05
CA LEU A 280 6.92 -1.47 10.88
C LEU A 280 6.78 -1.03 9.42
N VAL A 281 6.09 0.08 9.22
CA VAL A 281 5.91 0.69 7.90
C VAL A 281 6.29 2.16 7.95
N ARG A 282 6.70 2.72 6.82
CA ARG A 282 6.95 4.16 6.66
C ARG A 282 5.91 4.76 5.74
N MET A 283 5.25 5.82 6.19
CA MET A 283 4.22 6.52 5.44
C MET A 283 4.79 7.70 4.66
N SER A 284 4.26 7.92 3.46
CA SER A 284 4.51 9.12 2.70
C SER A 284 3.77 10.33 3.29
N ASN A 285 4.11 11.53 2.83
CA ASN A 285 3.21 12.67 2.85
C ASN A 285 2.05 12.47 1.86
N ASP A 286 1.09 13.39 1.82
CA ASP A 286 0.04 13.38 0.78
C ASP A 286 0.66 13.56 -0.61
N LEU A 287 0.46 12.58 -1.49
CA LEU A 287 0.99 12.52 -2.85
C LEU A 287 -0.05 12.93 -3.91
N SER A 288 -1.27 13.28 -3.51
CA SER A 288 -2.35 13.63 -4.45
C SER A 288 -2.00 14.82 -5.37
N ASN A 289 -1.18 15.76 -4.91
CA ASN A 289 -0.71 16.88 -5.74
C ASN A 289 0.51 16.54 -6.59
N ASN A 290 1.36 15.61 -6.16
CA ASN A 290 2.56 15.20 -6.92
C ASN A 290 2.20 14.52 -8.24
N VAL A 291 1.00 13.94 -8.35
CA VAL A 291 0.52 13.27 -9.57
C VAL A 291 -0.09 14.26 -10.59
N LYS A 292 -0.46 15.48 -10.18
CA LYS A 292 -1.05 16.50 -11.07
C LYS A 292 -0.07 17.08 -12.08
N GLU A 293 1.23 16.98 -11.82
CA GLU A 293 2.28 17.57 -12.66
C GLU A 293 2.64 16.71 -13.89
N VAL A 294 1.93 15.61 -14.14
CA VAL A 294 2.00 14.90 -15.44
C VAL A 294 1.20 15.68 -16.49
N LYS A 295 1.57 16.94 -16.74
CA LYS A 295 1.24 17.65 -17.98
C LYS A 295 2.45 17.54 -18.88
N ASN A 296 2.25 16.84 -19.99
CA ASN A 296 3.22 16.60 -21.06
C ASN A 296 4.12 17.80 -21.31
N ASP A 297 5.43 17.59 -21.15
CA ASP A 297 6.43 18.16 -22.06
C ASP A 297 6.44 17.35 -23.36
#